data_AF-A0A4Y5YIB6-F1
#
_entry.id   AF-A0A4Y5YIB6-F1
#
_cell.length_a   1.000
_cell.length_b   1.000
_cell.length_c   1.000
_cell.angle_alpha   90.00
_cell.angle_beta   90.00
_cell.angle_gamma   90.00
#
_symmetry.space_group_name_H-M   'P 1'
#
loop_
_entity.id
_entity.type
_entity.pdbx_description
1 polymer ?
#
loop_
_entity_poly.entity_id
_entity_poly.type
_entity_poly.pdbx_seq_one_letter_code
_entity_poly.pdbx_strand_id
1 'polypeptide(L)' 'MIKIVKVLHFVGVIMLLLGVGLYWQSDLAQQVSGMLVIALLIGVGTLIMSPLPVALVIEWAKNQSPNSESKE' A
#
# COMPACT_ATOMS: atom_id res chain seq x y z
N MET A 1 10.04 -7.00 11.57
CA MET A 1 8.99 -6.01 11.27
C MET A 1 8.88 -5.71 9.78
N ILE A 2 9.93 -5.25 9.10
CA ILE A 2 9.94 -4.96 7.65
C ILE A 2 9.35 -6.07 6.75
N LYS A 3 9.65 -7.35 7.04
CA LYS A 3 9.09 -8.49 6.30
C LYS A 3 7.55 -8.54 6.35
N ILE A 4 6.95 -8.21 7.50
CA ILE A 4 5.48 -8.20 7.68
C ILE A 4 4.87 -7.03 6.90
N VAL A 5 5.46 -5.83 7.00
CA VAL A 5 5.00 -4.66 6.24
C VAL A 5 5.09 -4.88 4.73
N LYS A 6 6.10 -5.63 4.28
CA LYS A 6 6.29 -6.00 2.88
C LYS A 6 5.25 -6.99 2.38
N VAL A 7 4.91 -8.02 3.18
CA VAL A 7 3.81 -8.94 2.86
C VAL A 7 2.48 -8.20 2.84
N LEU A 8 2.24 -7.35 3.83
CA LEU A 8 1.02 -6.55 3.94
C LEU A 8 0.85 -5.62 2.73
N HIS A 9 1.93 -4.98 2.28
CA HIS A 9 1.92 -4.17 1.06
C HIS A 9 1.54 -4.99 -0.18
N PHE A 10 2.11 -6.19 -0.35
CA PHE A 10 1.75 -7.07 -1.45
C PHE A 10 0.28 -7.51 -1.43
N VAL A 11 -0.27 -7.79 -0.24
CA VAL A 11 -1.70 -8.07 -0.07
C VAL A 11 -2.54 -6.85 -0.51
N GLY A 12 -2.17 -5.66 -0.07
CA GLY A 12 -2.83 -4.41 -0.49
C GLY A 12 -2.78 -4.18 -2.00
N VAL A 13 -1.65 -4.47 -2.64
CA VAL A 13 -1.49 -4.39 -4.11
C VAL A 13 -2.37 -5.40 -4.83
N ILE A 14 -2.47 -6.63 -4.35
CA ILE A 14 -3.36 -7.64 -4.94
C ILE A 14 -4.82 -7.21 -4.81
N MET A 15 -5.24 -6.70 -3.64
CA MET A 15 -6.60 -6.17 -3.46
C MET A 15 -6.88 -4.99 -4.38
N LEU A 16 -5.91 -4.09 -4.57
CA LEU A 16 -6.02 -2.97 -5.50
C LEU A 16 -6.19 -3.45 -6.95
N LEU A 17 -5.35 -4.38 -7.41
CA LEU A 17 -5.43 -4.93 -8.76
C LEU A 17 -6.75 -5.64 -9.02
N LEU A 18 -7.25 -6.40 -8.04
CA LEU A 18 -8.57 -7.02 -8.13
C LEU A 18 -9.68 -5.97 -8.18
N GLY A 19 -9.61 -4.92 -7.37
CA GLY A 19 -10.61 -3.86 -7.34
C GLY A 19 -10.66 -3.09 -8.66
N VAL A 20 -9.50 -2.75 -9.22
CA VAL A 20 -9.37 -2.10 -10.53
C VAL A 20 -9.84 -3.02 -11.66
N GLY A 21 -9.49 -4.31 -11.61
CA GLY A 21 -9.96 -5.29 -12.59
C GLY A 21 -11.48 -5.45 -12.58
N LEU A 22 -12.08 -5.53 -11.39
CA LEU A 22 -13.53 -5.58 -11.23
C LEU A 22 -14.21 -4.29 -11.71
N TYR A 23 -13.61 -3.13 -11.44
CA TYR A 23 -14.12 -1.85 -11.93
C TYR A 23 -14.11 -1.77 -13.46
N TRP A 24 -13.05 -2.27 -14.10
CA TRP A 24 -12.89 -2.18 -15.56
C TRP A 24 -13.92 -3.01 -16.32
N GLN A 25 -14.29 -4.18 -15.82
CA GLN A 25 -14.94 -5.21 -16.63
C GLN A 25 -16.36 -5.55 -16.22
N SER A 26 -16.89 -5.00 -15.12
CA SER A 26 -18.08 -5.59 -14.48
C SER A 26 -19.35 -4.74 -14.49
N ASP A 27 -20.47 -5.37 -14.85
CA ASP A 27 -21.83 -4.91 -14.53
C ASP A 27 -22.04 -4.71 -13.01
N LEU A 28 -21.22 -5.32 -12.15
CA LEU A 28 -21.21 -5.06 -10.70
C LEU A 28 -20.91 -3.59 -10.38
N ALA A 29 -20.12 -2.90 -11.20
CA ALA A 29 -19.85 -1.48 -11.02
C ALA A 29 -21.11 -0.61 -11.25
N GLN A 30 -22.11 -1.14 -11.97
CA GLN A 30 -23.38 -0.44 -12.22
C GLN A 30 -24.39 -0.63 -11.09
N GLN A 31 -24.17 -1.58 -10.18
CA GLN A 31 -25.00 -1.80 -9.01
C GLN A 31 -24.38 -1.09 -7.79
N VAL A 32 -25.19 -0.39 -6.99
CA VAL A 32 -24.71 0.34 -5.80
C VAL A 32 -23.93 -0.56 -4.85
N SER A 33 -24.41 -1.80 -4.63
CA SER A 33 -23.73 -2.77 -3.76
C SER A 33 -22.37 -3.21 -4.32
N GLY A 34 -22.26 -3.47 -5.62
CA GLY A 34 -20.99 -3.83 -6.25
C GLY A 34 -20.01 -2.67 -6.26
N MET A 35 -20.50 -1.45 -6.48
CA MET A 35 -19.71 -0.22 -6.40
C MET A 35 -19.10 -0.01 -5.01
N LEU A 36 -19.86 -0.29 -3.94
CA LEU A 36 -19.35 -0.27 -2.55
C LEU A 36 -18.26 -1.32 -2.33
N VAL A 37 -18.45 -2.54 -2.82
CA VAL A 37 -17.44 -3.61 -2.70
C VAL A 37 -16.14 -3.23 -3.40
N ILE A 38 -16.23 -2.69 -4.62
CA ILE A 38 -15.08 -2.22 -5.39
C ILE A 38 -14.37 -1.07 -4.65
N ALA A 39 -15.13 -0.08 -4.16
CA ALA A 39 -14.58 1.05 -3.42
C ALA A 39 -13.87 0.60 -2.13
N LEU A 40 -14.44 -0.38 -1.41
CA LEU A 40 -13.80 -0.96 -0.23
C LEU A 40 -12.55 -1.76 -0.60
N LEU A 41 -12.57 -2.55 -1.68
CA LEU A 41 -11.40 -3.30 -2.12
C LEU A 41 -10.22 -2.38 -2.44
N ILE A 42 -10.49 -1.29 -3.17
CA ILE A 42 -9.50 -0.28 -3.55
C ILE A 42 -9.06 0.53 -2.32
N GLY A 43 -10.01 1.04 -1.54
CA GLY A 43 -9.73 1.89 -0.38
C GLY A 43 -8.97 1.16 0.72
N VAL A 44 -9.42 -0.04 1.09
CA VAL A 44 -8.74 -0.88 2.08
C VAL A 44 -7.41 -1.39 1.51
N GLY A 45 -7.36 -1.79 0.24
CA GLY A 45 -6.13 -2.21 -0.42
C GLY A 45 -5.02 -1.14 -0.36
N THR A 46 -5.36 0.11 -0.68
CA THR A 46 -4.42 1.24 -0.60
C THR A 46 -4.05 1.60 0.84
N LEU A 47 -4.99 1.55 1.78
CA LEU A 47 -4.72 1.79 3.20
C LEU A 47 -3.70 0.79 3.75
N ILE A 48 -3.90 -0.49 3.46
CA ILE A 48 -3.01 -1.59 3.85
C ILE A 48 -1.65 -1.49 3.16
N MET A 49 -1.62 -0.98 1.92
CA MET A 49 -0.39 -0.74 1.14
C MET A 49 0.47 0.42 1.69
N SER A 50 -0.14 1.43 2.29
CA SER A 50 0.51 2.69 2.71
C SER A 50 1.70 2.59 3.70
N PRO A 51 1.78 1.64 4.66
CA PRO A 51 2.82 1.70 5.70
C PRO A 51 4.23 1.37 5.20
N LEU A 52 4.36 0.58 4.12
CA LEU A 52 5.67 0.18 3.60
C LEU A 52 6.45 1.35 2.99
N PRO A 53 5.90 2.17 2.06
CA PRO A 53 6.58 3.36 1.56
C PRO A 53 7.03 4.32 2.67
N VAL A 54 6.17 4.55 3.67
CA VAL A 54 6.48 5.41 4.82
C VAL A 54 7.66 4.87 5.62
N ALA A 55 7.66 3.55 5.90
CA ALA A 55 8.77 2.91 6.60
C ALA A 55 10.10 3.03 5.83
N LEU A 56 10.08 2.87 4.50
CA LEU A 56 11.27 3.00 3.65
C LEU A 56 11.83 4.43 3.67
N VAL A 57 10.97 5.45 3.63
CA VAL A 57 11.40 6.85 3.71
C VAL A 57 12.04 7.15 5.07
N ILE A 58 11.47 6.62 6.16
CA ILE A 58 12.03 6.79 7.50
C ILE A 58 13.39 6.08 7.62
N GLU A 59 13.51 4.85 7.12
CA GLU A 59 14.79 4.12 7.12
C GLU A 59 15.86 4.84 6.30
N TRP A 60 15.49 5.34 5.13
CA TRP A 60 16.37 6.15 4.29
C TRP A 60 16.84 7.41 5.03
N ALA A 61 15.94 8.14 5.69
CA ALA A 61 16.27 9.35 6.45
C ALA A 61 17.21 9.07 7.63
N LYS A 62 17.02 7.95 8.34
CA LYS A 62 17.92 7.52 9.42
C LYS A 62 19.33 7.20 8.91
N ASN A 63 19.44 6.60 7.73
CA ASN A 63 20.74 6.28 7.11
C ASN A 63 21.42 7.50 6.50
N GLN A 64 20.71 8.62 6.34
CA GLN A 64 21.28 9.90 5.91
C GLN A 64 21.89 10.70 7.05
N SER A 65 21.62 10.36 8.32
CA SER A 65 22.34 10.97 9.44
C SER A 65 23.81 10.57 9.33
N PRO A 66 24.70 11.52 8.98
CA PRO A 66 26.11 11.19 8.92
C PRO A 66 26.55 10.85 10.33
N ASN A 67 27.34 9.80 10.46
CA ASN A 67 28.17 9.62 11.63
C ASN A 67 29.08 10.87 11.69
N SER A 68 28.67 11.91 12.41
CA SER A 68 29.47 13.10 12.69
C SER A 68 30.54 12.77 13.73
N GLU A 69 31.29 11.70 13.46
CA GLU A 69 32.53 11.32 14.10
C GLU A 69 33.61 11.26 13.01
N SER A 70 33.93 12.44 12.46
CA SER A 70 35.32 12.74 12.11
C SER A 70 35.89 13.49 13.31
N LYS A 71 36.28 12.74 14.34
CA LYS A 71 37.35 13.21 15.22
C LYS A 71 38.64 12.97 14.45
N GLU A 72 39.24 14.04 13.95
CA GLU A 72 40.70 14.26 13.82
C GLU A 72 40.94 15.66 13.22
#